data_AF-A0AA43QEK8-F1
#
_entry.id   AF-A0AA43QEK8-F1
#
_cell.length_a   1.000
_cell.length_b   1.000
_cell.length_c   1.000
_cell.angle_alpha   90.00
_cell.angle_beta   90.00
_cell.angle_gamma   90.00
#
_symmetry.space_group_name_H-M   'P 1'
#
loop_
_entity.id
_entity.type
_entity.pdbx_description
1 polymer ?
#
loop_
_entity_poly.entity_id
_entity_poly.type
_entity_poly.pdbx_seq_one_letter_code
_entity_poly.pdbx_strand_id
1 'polypeptide(L)'
;MCTGPIIGGFATQYLGWRFTNWIVMMMGGTAFAALFIIKETYPPVLLRKKVQQRCKETGDDRFWCRYDNQKLSFVNLMRINLKRPFVMILTEPICMFWDFYVAVIYAILYLSFVAYPIVFTEIRQWSLGLTGLSFTGIGVGSFITIFSEPLIRRMIQRHKVDPETGKVPPEAMVSIVCVAAFLAPIGELWFAWTCVPPVHWVVPILAGIPFGAGNTAVFIYASNYLAHSYGIYAASAMAGNSLFRSLLGGTLPLAGAKMYSSMNPHWAGTFLGLLQIAIIPIPLVFYKYGHRIRRKSVLIQQMRKDRERLERRSPKAPPIFEKQTSKDQENMVRVASNLV
;
A
#
# COMPACT_ATOMS: atom_id res chain seq x y z
N MET A 1 -0.24 -7.19 10.56
CA MET A 1 0.67 -6.44 11.48
C MET A 1 0.47 -6.84 12.93
N CYS A 2 -0.76 -7.09 13.39
CA CYS A 2 -1.03 -7.27 14.84
C CYS A 2 -0.79 -8.69 15.38
N THR A 3 -0.70 -9.69 14.51
CA THR A 3 -0.27 -11.04 14.89
C THR A 3 1.20 -11.08 15.30
N GLY A 4 2.03 -10.19 14.76
CA GLY A 4 3.47 -10.13 15.03
C GLY A 4 3.81 -9.89 16.51
N PRO A 5 3.33 -8.80 17.13
CA PRO A 5 3.55 -8.54 18.56
C PRO A 5 2.94 -9.58 19.49
N ILE A 6 1.80 -10.17 19.12
CA ILE A 6 1.15 -11.21 19.92
C ILE A 6 2.02 -12.47 19.93
N ILE A 7 2.35 -13.00 18.75
CA ILE A 7 3.19 -14.19 18.62
C ILE A 7 4.58 -13.91 19.20
N GLY A 8 5.17 -12.75 18.90
CA GLY A 8 6.49 -12.35 19.38
C GLY A 8 6.55 -12.15 20.90
N GLY A 9 5.52 -11.56 21.51
CA GLY A 9 5.44 -11.35 22.96
C GLY A 9 5.36 -12.68 23.72
N PHE A 10 4.47 -13.58 23.29
CA PHE A 10 4.34 -14.91 23.87
C PHE A 10 5.55 -15.82 23.59
N ALA A 11 6.07 -15.82 22.37
CA ALA A 11 7.27 -16.58 22.03
C ALA A 11 8.48 -16.10 22.83
N THR A 12 8.67 -14.80 23.00
CA THR A 12 9.78 -14.26 23.78
C THR A 12 9.62 -14.58 25.27
N GLN A 13 8.40 -14.50 25.82
CA GLN A 13 8.13 -14.79 27.23
C GLN A 13 8.37 -16.26 27.59
N TYR A 14 7.96 -17.21 26.73
CA TYR A 14 8.02 -18.64 27.05
C TYR A 14 9.24 -19.37 26.46
N LEU A 15 9.70 -18.98 25.27
CA LEU A 15 10.74 -19.69 24.51
C LEU A 15 12.01 -18.84 24.31
N GLY A 16 12.01 -17.60 24.79
CA GLY A 16 13.12 -16.65 24.67
C GLY A 16 13.20 -15.95 23.32
N TRP A 17 13.91 -14.82 23.28
CA TRP A 17 13.98 -13.92 22.11
C TRP A 17 14.58 -14.59 20.85
N ARG A 18 15.46 -15.59 21.02
CA ARG A 18 16.08 -16.32 19.90
C ARG A 18 15.05 -17.16 19.13
N PHE A 19 14.05 -17.69 19.83
CA PHE A 19 13.02 -18.51 19.21
C PHE A 19 12.13 -17.70 18.26
N THR A 20 11.93 -16.42 18.53
CA THR A 20 11.25 -15.49 17.61
C THR A 20 11.94 -15.44 16.25
N ASN A 21 13.28 -15.52 16.18
CA ASN A 21 14.02 -15.57 14.90
C ASN A 21 13.81 -16.90 14.17
N TRP A 22 13.72 -18.02 14.89
CA TRP A 22 13.41 -19.32 14.30
C TRP A 22 12.02 -19.36 13.67
N ILE A 23 11.01 -18.76 14.32
CA ILE A 23 9.66 -18.63 13.75
C ILE A 23 9.70 -17.86 12.42
N VAL A 24 10.43 -16.73 12.38
CA VAL A 24 10.59 -15.94 11.14
C VAL A 24 11.32 -16.75 10.05
N MET A 25 12.34 -17.53 10.41
CA MET A 25 13.04 -18.41 9.46
C MET A 25 12.13 -19.52 8.91
N MET A 26 11.30 -20.15 9.73
CA MET A 26 10.35 -21.18 9.27
C MET A 26 9.30 -20.58 8.32
N MET A 27 8.74 -19.43 8.66
CA MET A 27 7.79 -18.73 7.79
C MET A 27 8.45 -18.24 6.49
N GLY A 28 9.68 -17.73 6.55
CA GLY A 28 10.44 -17.33 5.37
C GLY A 28 10.79 -18.52 4.47
N GLY A 29 11.22 -19.64 5.07
CA GLY A 29 11.57 -20.86 4.35
C GLY A 29 10.37 -21.49 3.66
N THR A 30 9.20 -21.53 4.31
CA THR A 30 7.95 -22.00 3.70
C THR A 30 7.50 -21.10 2.55
N ALA A 31 7.58 -19.77 2.70
CA ALA A 31 7.29 -18.85 1.61
C ALA A 31 8.27 -19.01 0.44
N PHE A 32 9.55 -19.22 0.71
CA PHE A 32 10.56 -19.50 -0.30
C PHE A 32 10.30 -20.83 -1.03
N ALA A 33 9.92 -21.87 -0.30
CA ALA A 33 9.52 -23.15 -0.90
C ALA A 33 8.29 -23.00 -1.81
N ALA A 34 7.31 -22.18 -1.40
CA ALA A 34 6.11 -21.91 -2.20
C ALA A 34 6.41 -21.22 -3.55
N LEU A 35 7.52 -20.48 -3.67
CA LEU A 35 7.93 -19.89 -4.95
C LEU A 35 8.17 -20.93 -6.04
N PHE A 36 8.59 -22.15 -5.67
CA PHE A 36 8.78 -23.23 -6.65
C PHE A 36 7.46 -23.82 -7.19
N ILE A 37 6.35 -23.60 -6.49
CA ILE A 37 5.02 -24.12 -6.85
C ILE A 37 4.25 -23.09 -7.71
N ILE A 38 4.53 -21.80 -7.54
CA ILE A 38 3.81 -20.72 -8.23
C ILE A 38 4.34 -20.55 -9.65
N LYS A 39 3.44 -20.65 -10.64
CA LYS A 39 3.75 -20.39 -12.05
C LYS A 39 3.96 -18.90 -12.29
N GLU A 40 4.95 -18.57 -13.12
CA GLU A 40 5.28 -17.21 -13.55
C GLU A 40 4.04 -16.47 -14.08
N THR A 41 3.67 -15.36 -13.44
CA THR A 41 2.45 -14.60 -13.74
C THR A 41 2.74 -13.27 -14.44
N TYR A 42 4.01 -12.90 -14.63
CA TYR A 42 4.37 -11.59 -15.18
C TYR A 42 4.02 -11.47 -16.69
N PRO A 43 3.04 -10.62 -17.08
CA PRO A 43 2.53 -10.56 -18.46
C PRO A 43 3.58 -10.25 -19.53
N PRO A 44 4.57 -9.37 -19.30
CA PRO A 44 5.64 -9.10 -20.27
C PRO A 44 6.52 -10.31 -20.58
N VAL A 45 6.81 -11.17 -19.59
CA VAL A 45 7.61 -12.39 -19.77
C VAL A 45 6.78 -13.45 -20.49
N LEU A 46 5.52 -13.60 -20.12
CA LEU A 46 4.60 -14.52 -20.81
C LEU A 46 4.38 -14.14 -22.28
N LEU A 47 4.24 -12.84 -22.58
CA LEU A 47 4.13 -12.36 -23.97
C LEU A 47 5.41 -12.61 -24.76
N ARG A 48 6.60 -12.33 -24.19
CA ARG A 48 7.88 -12.64 -24.84
C ARG A 48 8.03 -14.13 -25.15
N LYS A 49 7.65 -15.00 -24.19
CA LYS A 49 7.70 -16.45 -24.37
C LYS A 49 6.76 -16.92 -25.49
N LYS A 50 5.54 -16.35 -25.57
CA LYS A 50 4.58 -16.62 -26.65
C LYS A 50 5.06 -16.12 -28.02
N VAL A 51 5.65 -14.93 -28.08
CA VAL A 51 6.22 -14.38 -29.33
C VAL A 51 7.38 -15.24 -29.81
N GLN A 52 8.31 -15.62 -28.93
CA GLN A 52 9.41 -16.53 -29.28
C GLN A 52 8.93 -17.90 -29.75
N GLN A 53 7.87 -18.44 -29.13
CA GLN A 53 7.28 -19.71 -29.54
C GLN A 53 6.63 -19.60 -30.93
N ARG A 54 5.90 -18.51 -31.21
CA ARG A 54 5.30 -18.22 -32.52
C ARG A 54 6.34 -18.02 -33.63
N CYS A 55 7.45 -17.32 -33.36
CA CYS A 55 8.57 -17.19 -34.30
C CYS A 55 9.16 -18.56 -34.66
N LYS A 56 9.36 -19.44 -33.65
CA LYS A 56 9.90 -20.79 -33.87
C LYS A 56 8.96 -21.71 -34.65
N GLU A 57 7.66 -21.62 -34.43
CA GLU A 57 6.65 -22.44 -35.11
C GLU A 57 6.39 -22.00 -36.55
N THR A 58 6.47 -20.70 -36.83
CA THR A 58 6.09 -20.13 -38.14
C THR A 58 7.29 -19.89 -39.05
N GLY A 59 8.51 -19.82 -38.50
CA GLY A 59 9.72 -19.45 -39.24
C GLY A 59 9.75 -18.00 -39.73
N ASP A 60 8.76 -17.20 -39.31
CA ASP A 60 8.61 -15.79 -39.70
C ASP A 60 9.01 -14.88 -38.53
N ASP A 61 10.12 -14.17 -38.69
CA ASP A 61 10.74 -13.31 -37.66
C ASP A 61 10.03 -11.95 -37.48
N ARG A 62 8.86 -11.78 -38.09
CA ARG A 62 8.05 -10.55 -38.03
C ARG A 62 7.25 -10.39 -36.75
N PHE A 63 7.12 -11.43 -35.92
CA PHE A 63 6.43 -11.31 -34.64
C PHE A 63 7.32 -10.58 -33.63
N TRP A 64 6.93 -9.37 -33.25
CA TRP A 64 7.63 -8.58 -32.24
C TRP A 64 6.70 -8.27 -31.07
N CYS A 65 7.23 -8.33 -29.85
CA CYS A 65 6.50 -7.87 -28.67
C CYS A 65 6.78 -6.38 -28.43
N ARG A 66 5.80 -5.62 -27.93
CA ARG A 66 5.98 -4.22 -27.48
C ARG A 66 7.12 -4.06 -26.46
N TYR A 67 7.44 -5.14 -25.73
CA TYR A 67 8.52 -5.18 -24.75
C TYR A 67 9.87 -5.61 -25.34
N ASP A 68 9.98 -6.03 -26.61
CA ASP A 68 11.26 -6.43 -27.23
C ASP A 68 12.17 -5.26 -27.60
N ASN A 69 11.63 -4.05 -27.72
CA ASN A 69 12.41 -2.85 -28.06
C ASN A 69 13.35 -2.36 -26.93
N GLN A 70 13.47 -3.09 -25.82
CA GLN A 70 14.47 -2.82 -24.78
C GLN A 70 15.54 -3.92 -24.76
N LYS A 71 16.40 -3.95 -25.77
CA LYS A 71 17.73 -4.60 -25.71
C LYS A 71 18.67 -3.81 -24.78
N LEU A 72 18.21 -3.45 -23.59
CA LEU A 72 19.03 -2.82 -22.56
C LEU A 72 19.70 -3.95 -21.76
N SER A 73 21.03 -3.89 -21.62
CA SER A 73 21.78 -4.78 -20.72
C SER A 73 21.09 -4.87 -19.35
N PHE A 74 21.05 -6.06 -18.74
CA PHE A 74 20.43 -6.29 -17.43
C PHE A 74 20.91 -5.28 -16.38
N VAL A 75 22.20 -4.93 -16.41
CA VAL A 75 22.81 -3.92 -15.53
C VAL A 75 22.24 -2.52 -15.80
N ASN A 76 22.03 -2.17 -17.06
CA ASN A 76 21.42 -0.89 -17.44
C ASN A 76 19.94 -0.84 -17.06
N LEU A 77 19.19 -1.94 -17.26
CA LEU A 77 17.80 -2.05 -16.79
C LEU A 77 17.71 -1.92 -15.27
N MET A 78 18.58 -2.60 -14.53
CA MET A 78 18.61 -2.52 -13.07
C MET A 78 18.97 -1.10 -12.61
N ARG A 79 19.99 -0.47 -13.19
CA ARG A 79 20.39 0.92 -12.89
C ARG A 79 19.28 1.92 -13.18
N ILE A 80 18.56 1.74 -14.30
CA ILE A 80 17.42 2.59 -14.66
C ILE A 80 16.27 2.40 -13.67
N ASN A 81 15.90 1.15 -13.35
CA ASN A 81 14.79 0.87 -12.44
C ASN A 81 15.08 1.25 -10.99
N LEU A 82 16.33 1.19 -10.53
CA LEU A 82 16.75 1.66 -9.20
C LEU A 82 16.80 3.19 -9.10
N LYS A 83 17.22 3.89 -10.16
CA LYS A 83 17.25 5.36 -10.17
C LYS A 83 15.86 5.98 -10.27
N ARG A 84 14.92 5.33 -10.95
CA ARG A 84 13.56 5.84 -11.22
C ARG A 84 12.79 6.25 -9.96
N PRO A 85 12.70 5.44 -8.89
CA PRO A 85 12.04 5.83 -7.65
C PRO A 85 12.57 7.14 -7.07
N PHE A 86 13.90 7.31 -6.98
CA PHE A 86 14.53 8.53 -6.46
C PHE A 86 14.25 9.75 -7.33
N VAL A 87 14.33 9.59 -8.65
CA VAL A 87 13.99 10.67 -9.58
C VAL A 87 12.52 11.04 -9.43
N MET A 88 11.61 10.07 -9.42
CA MET A 88 10.17 10.32 -9.27
C MET A 88 9.85 11.04 -7.95
N ILE A 89 10.48 10.67 -6.83
CA ILE A 89 10.28 11.38 -5.55
C ILE A 89 10.67 12.86 -5.66
N LEU A 90 11.80 13.17 -6.32
CA LEU A 90 12.31 14.54 -6.40
C LEU A 90 11.63 15.38 -7.49
N THR A 91 11.23 14.76 -8.60
CA THR A 91 10.66 15.48 -9.75
C THR A 91 9.14 15.57 -9.71
N GLU A 92 8.47 14.61 -9.09
CA GLU A 92 7.01 14.55 -9.05
C GLU A 92 6.48 15.01 -7.68
N PRO A 93 5.82 16.18 -7.61
CA PRO A 93 5.33 16.72 -6.35
C PRO A 93 4.28 15.81 -5.70
N ILE A 94 3.51 15.05 -6.50
CA ILE A 94 2.55 14.07 -6.00
C ILE A 94 3.26 12.99 -5.19
N CYS A 95 4.31 12.38 -5.73
CA CYS A 95 5.10 11.38 -5.00
C CYS A 95 5.73 11.99 -3.76
N MET A 96 6.34 13.18 -3.84
CA MET A 96 7.00 13.82 -2.70
C MET A 96 6.07 14.03 -1.50
N PHE A 97 4.92 14.68 -1.69
CA PHE A 97 3.98 14.96 -0.60
C PHE A 97 3.29 13.70 -0.10
N TRP A 98 2.97 12.77 -1.00
CA TRP A 98 2.26 11.56 -0.64
C TRP A 98 3.16 10.54 0.06
N ASP A 99 4.38 10.34 -0.44
CA ASP A 99 5.38 9.47 0.18
C ASP A 99 5.77 10.03 1.55
N PHE A 100 5.91 11.36 1.70
CA PHE A 100 6.12 11.99 3.00
C PHE A 100 4.96 11.74 3.96
N TYR A 101 3.72 11.99 3.53
CA TYR A 101 2.52 11.77 4.35
C TYR A 101 2.41 10.30 4.83
N VAL A 102 2.52 9.34 3.91
CA VAL A 102 2.45 7.91 4.23
C VAL A 102 3.61 7.48 5.12
N ALA A 103 4.81 7.99 4.88
CA ALA A 103 5.99 7.65 5.68
C ALA A 103 5.90 8.18 7.12
N VAL A 104 5.36 9.39 7.33
CA VAL A 104 5.14 9.93 8.69
C VAL A 104 4.11 9.10 9.44
N ILE A 105 2.95 8.80 8.84
CA ILE A 105 1.92 7.96 9.46
C ILE A 105 2.48 6.58 9.80
N TYR A 106 3.25 5.98 8.89
CA TYR A 106 3.91 4.70 9.15
C TYR A 106 4.91 4.77 10.29
N ALA A 107 5.71 5.82 10.35
CA ALA A 107 6.73 5.95 11.37
C ALA A 107 6.11 6.11 12.77
N ILE A 108 4.96 6.79 12.87
CA ILE A 108 4.21 6.88 14.12
C ILE A 108 3.61 5.52 14.50
N LEU A 109 3.06 4.78 13.54
CA LEU A 109 2.67 3.39 13.76
C LEU A 109 3.85 2.56 14.28
N TYR A 110 5.06 2.75 13.74
CA TYR A 110 6.24 2.03 14.22
C TYR A 110 6.69 2.48 15.61
N LEU A 111 6.56 3.76 15.94
CA LEU A 111 6.80 4.28 17.29
C LEU A 111 5.84 3.65 18.32
N SER A 112 4.65 3.22 17.92
CA SER A 112 3.75 2.47 18.82
C SER A 112 4.39 1.16 19.33
N PHE A 113 5.28 0.53 18.55
CA PHE A 113 6.04 -0.65 19.01
C PHE A 113 7.05 -0.35 20.12
N VAL A 114 7.42 0.91 20.30
CA VAL A 114 8.26 1.38 21.42
C VAL A 114 7.37 1.89 22.56
N ALA A 115 6.34 2.67 22.22
CA ALA A 115 5.45 3.31 23.18
C ALA A 115 4.65 2.30 24.03
N TYR A 116 4.06 1.29 23.38
CA TYR A 116 3.21 0.32 24.07
C TYR A 116 3.99 -0.50 25.12
N PRO A 117 5.20 -1.02 24.83
CA PRO A 117 6.04 -1.62 25.86
C PRO A 117 6.39 -0.68 27.03
N ILE A 118 6.73 0.58 26.77
CA ILE A 118 7.00 1.56 27.83
C ILE A 118 5.75 1.75 28.72
N VAL A 119 4.58 1.94 28.11
CA VAL A 119 3.33 2.16 28.86
C VAL A 119 2.86 0.91 29.62
N PHE A 120 2.79 -0.24 28.96
CA PHE A 120 2.18 -1.43 29.57
C PHE A 120 3.18 -2.24 30.41
N THR A 121 4.43 -2.35 29.98
CA THR A 121 5.46 -3.09 30.74
C THR A 121 6.07 -2.22 31.84
N GLU A 122 6.52 -0.99 31.55
CA GLU A 122 7.25 -0.19 32.56
C GLU A 122 6.31 0.53 33.54
N ILE A 123 5.20 1.10 33.06
CA ILE A 123 4.30 1.87 33.94
C ILE A 123 3.25 0.96 34.59
N ARG A 124 2.65 0.05 33.83
CA ARG A 124 1.59 -0.86 34.31
C ARG A 124 2.10 -2.22 34.79
N GLN A 125 3.41 -2.50 34.66
CA GLN A 125 4.05 -3.73 35.16
C GLN A 125 3.43 -5.02 34.59
N TRP A 126 2.99 -4.99 33.33
CA TRP A 126 2.48 -6.18 32.63
C TRP A 126 3.62 -7.08 32.15
N SER A 127 3.33 -8.38 32.03
CA SER A 127 4.24 -9.33 31.40
C SER A 127 4.36 -9.08 29.88
N LEU A 128 5.47 -9.50 29.27
CA LEU A 128 5.73 -9.27 27.84
C LEU A 128 4.61 -9.78 26.92
N GLY A 129 4.01 -10.94 27.22
CA GLY A 129 2.90 -11.51 26.47
C GLY A 129 1.63 -10.67 26.57
N LEU A 130 1.30 -10.18 27.78
CA LEU A 130 0.17 -9.26 27.99
C LEU A 130 0.40 -7.92 27.29
N THR A 131 1.62 -7.41 27.30
CA THR A 131 2.00 -6.23 26.49
C THR A 131 1.79 -6.50 25.00
N GLY A 132 2.13 -7.69 24.49
CA GLY A 132 1.83 -8.07 23.10
C GLY A 132 0.34 -8.02 22.76
N LEU A 133 -0.54 -8.36 23.71
CA LEU A 133 -2.00 -8.27 23.54
C LEU A 133 -2.52 -6.85 23.46
N SER A 134 -1.81 -5.85 24.00
CA SER A 134 -2.27 -4.46 23.91
C SER A 134 -2.36 -3.93 22.46
N PHE A 135 -1.61 -4.53 21.52
CA PHE A 135 -1.70 -4.25 20.07
C PHE A 135 -2.96 -4.81 19.39
N THR A 136 -3.77 -5.60 20.10
CA THR A 136 -5.03 -6.13 19.56
C THR A 136 -5.99 -5.02 19.15
N GLY A 137 -6.02 -3.89 19.86
CA GLY A 137 -6.82 -2.73 19.49
C GLY A 137 -6.52 -2.23 18.07
N ILE A 138 -5.23 -2.07 17.75
CA ILE A 138 -4.78 -1.70 16.39
C ILE A 138 -5.23 -2.76 15.37
N GLY A 139 -5.16 -4.04 15.74
CA GLY A 139 -5.57 -5.16 14.89
C GLY A 139 -7.05 -5.18 14.58
N VAL A 140 -7.89 -4.98 15.59
CA VAL A 140 -9.33 -4.86 15.45
C VAL A 140 -9.67 -3.70 14.52
N GLY A 141 -9.02 -2.54 14.67
CA GLY A 141 -9.16 -1.40 13.75
C GLY A 141 -8.79 -1.75 12.30
N SER A 142 -7.68 -2.47 12.10
CA SER A 142 -7.29 -2.97 10.78
C SER A 142 -8.33 -3.90 10.17
N PHE A 143 -8.84 -4.86 10.94
CA PHE A 143 -9.88 -5.79 10.46
C PHE A 143 -11.17 -5.06 10.09
N ILE A 144 -11.63 -4.11 10.93
CA ILE A 144 -12.82 -3.30 10.63
C ILE A 144 -12.66 -2.60 9.27
N THR A 145 -11.48 -2.05 8.99
CA THR A 145 -11.19 -1.39 7.72
C THR A 145 -11.24 -2.36 6.54
N ILE A 146 -10.64 -3.54 6.68
CA ILE A 146 -10.63 -4.58 5.64
C ILE A 146 -12.05 -5.10 5.37
N PHE A 147 -12.83 -5.42 6.40
CA PHE A 147 -14.21 -5.87 6.25
C PHE A 147 -15.13 -4.77 5.70
N SER A 148 -14.78 -3.50 5.92
CA SER A 148 -15.47 -2.35 5.34
C SER A 148 -15.07 -2.05 3.90
N GLU A 149 -14.02 -2.68 3.35
CA GLU A 149 -13.55 -2.46 1.97
C GLU A 149 -14.67 -2.54 0.91
N PRO A 150 -15.57 -3.54 0.88
CA PRO A 150 -16.66 -3.57 -0.10
C PRO A 150 -17.61 -2.37 0.01
N LEU A 151 -17.90 -1.89 1.23
CA LEU A 151 -18.72 -0.70 1.45
C LEU A 151 -17.98 0.55 0.97
N ILE A 152 -16.70 0.64 1.29
CA ILE A 152 -15.85 1.75 0.88
C ILE A 152 -15.72 1.79 -0.65
N ARG A 153 -15.57 0.63 -1.30
CA ARG A 153 -15.58 0.53 -2.78
C ARG A 153 -16.89 1.00 -3.39
N ARG A 154 -18.04 0.65 -2.79
CA ARG A 154 -19.35 1.18 -3.22
C ARG A 154 -19.43 2.69 -3.07
N MET A 155 -18.87 3.26 -1.99
CA MET A 155 -18.80 4.71 -1.78
C MET A 155 -17.92 5.40 -2.83
N ILE A 156 -16.77 4.82 -3.18
CA ILE A 156 -15.90 5.29 -4.27
C ILE A 156 -16.68 5.26 -5.59
N GLN A 157 -17.35 4.15 -5.90
CA GLN A 157 -18.08 3.96 -7.16
C GLN A 157 -19.31 4.88 -7.32
N ARG A 158 -19.84 5.41 -6.22
CA ARG A 158 -20.91 6.42 -6.24
C ARG A 158 -20.42 7.82 -6.61
N HIS A 159 -19.10 8.08 -6.64
CA HIS A 159 -18.59 9.36 -7.09
C HIS A 159 -18.84 9.57 -8.58
N LYS A 160 -19.04 10.83 -8.99
CA LYS A 160 -19.31 11.18 -10.39
C LYS A 160 -18.22 10.62 -11.30
N VAL A 161 -18.66 9.85 -12.30
CA VAL A 161 -17.81 9.33 -13.36
C VAL A 161 -17.32 10.51 -14.20
N ASP A 162 -16.03 10.52 -14.50
CA ASP A 162 -15.44 11.60 -15.29
C ASP A 162 -15.91 11.46 -16.76
N PRO A 163 -16.55 12.49 -17.37
CA PRO A 163 -17.11 12.40 -18.72
C PRO A 163 -16.08 12.08 -19.80
N GLU A 164 -14.80 12.44 -19.60
CA GLU A 164 -13.73 12.22 -20.58
C GLU A 164 -13.16 10.79 -20.58
N THR A 165 -13.26 10.06 -19.46
CA THR A 165 -12.64 8.72 -19.34
C THR A 165 -13.65 7.61 -19.08
N GLY A 166 -14.91 7.93 -18.76
CA GLY A 166 -15.95 6.96 -18.45
C GLY A 166 -15.66 6.13 -17.19
N LYS A 167 -14.70 6.57 -16.36
CA LYS A 167 -14.28 5.88 -15.12
C LYS A 167 -14.29 6.84 -13.94
N VAL A 168 -14.41 6.29 -12.75
CA VAL A 168 -14.33 7.06 -11.49
C VAL A 168 -12.90 7.59 -11.34
N PRO A 169 -12.72 8.90 -11.10
CA PRO A 169 -11.40 9.50 -10.94
C PRO A 169 -10.68 8.90 -9.70
N PRO A 170 -9.35 8.69 -9.75
CA PRO A 170 -8.58 8.19 -8.60
C PRO A 170 -8.67 9.10 -7.37
N GLU A 171 -9.01 10.37 -7.56
CA GLU A 171 -9.30 11.34 -6.51
C GLU A 171 -10.46 10.91 -5.59
N ALA A 172 -11.39 10.06 -6.07
CA ALA A 172 -12.43 9.47 -5.23
C ALA A 172 -11.85 8.58 -4.12
N MET A 173 -10.69 7.96 -4.34
CA MET A 173 -10.00 7.17 -3.31
C MET A 173 -9.39 8.06 -2.21
N VAL A 174 -9.00 9.29 -2.56
CA VAL A 174 -8.44 10.28 -1.61
C VAL A 174 -9.49 10.74 -0.61
N SER A 175 -10.78 10.68 -0.95
CA SER A 175 -11.88 10.99 0.00
C SER A 175 -11.81 10.15 1.28
N ILE A 176 -11.45 8.88 1.15
CA ILE A 176 -11.33 7.95 2.30
C ILE A 176 -10.05 8.24 3.07
N VAL A 177 -8.97 8.60 2.37
CA VAL A 177 -7.73 9.04 3.02
C VAL A 177 -7.99 10.30 3.85
N CYS A 178 -8.87 11.21 3.42
CA CYS A 178 -9.26 12.37 4.21
C CYS A 178 -9.96 11.96 5.52
N VAL A 179 -10.90 11.02 5.47
CA VAL A 179 -11.57 10.50 6.68
C VAL A 179 -10.55 9.80 7.60
N ALA A 180 -9.69 8.96 7.02
CA ALA A 180 -8.65 8.25 7.74
C ALA A 180 -7.61 9.19 8.38
N ALA A 181 -7.33 10.34 7.75
CA ALA A 181 -6.42 11.37 8.24
C ALA A 181 -6.90 12.00 9.56
N PHE A 182 -8.21 12.02 9.82
CA PHE A 182 -8.74 12.44 11.13
C PHE A 182 -8.81 11.29 12.12
N LEU A 183 -9.11 10.08 11.66
CA LEU A 183 -9.28 8.91 12.52
C LEU A 183 -7.96 8.51 13.22
N ALA A 184 -6.83 8.59 12.50
CA ALA A 184 -5.50 8.30 13.05
C ALA A 184 -5.14 9.21 14.25
N PRO A 185 -5.15 10.55 14.14
CA PRO A 185 -4.81 11.43 15.26
C PRO A 185 -5.81 11.37 16.41
N ILE A 186 -7.10 11.12 16.13
CA ILE A 186 -8.08 10.91 17.20
C ILE A 186 -7.68 9.70 18.06
N GLY A 187 -7.27 8.60 17.43
CA GLY A 187 -6.80 7.42 18.15
C GLY A 187 -5.49 7.65 18.91
N GLU A 188 -4.53 8.33 18.29
CA GLU A 188 -3.24 8.64 18.92
C GLU A 188 -3.40 9.58 20.13
N LEU A 189 -4.19 10.65 20.00
CA LEU A 189 -4.45 11.59 21.09
C LEU A 189 -5.25 10.91 22.21
N TRP A 190 -6.25 10.10 21.86
CA TRP A 190 -6.98 9.31 22.85
C TRP A 190 -6.02 8.39 23.62
N PHE A 191 -5.12 7.69 22.94
CA PHE A 191 -4.10 6.87 23.58
C PHE A 191 -3.18 7.71 24.49
N ALA A 192 -2.69 8.85 24.00
CA ALA A 192 -1.78 9.73 24.74
C ALA A 192 -2.35 10.15 26.10
N TRP A 193 -3.64 10.49 26.17
CA TRP A 193 -4.29 10.94 27.41
C TRP A 193 -4.83 9.80 28.29
N THR A 194 -4.85 8.56 27.80
CA THR A 194 -5.40 7.41 28.54
C THR A 194 -4.38 6.32 28.85
N CYS A 195 -3.13 6.49 28.40
CA CYS A 195 -2.07 5.51 28.56
C CYS A 195 -1.64 5.31 30.04
N VAL A 196 -1.57 6.38 30.83
CA VAL A 196 -1.09 6.37 32.23
C VAL A 196 -2.24 6.12 33.22
N PRO A 197 -2.01 5.40 34.35
CA PRO A 197 -2.97 5.30 35.45
C PRO A 197 -3.41 6.68 35.98
N PRO A 198 -4.65 6.85 36.48
CA PRO A 198 -5.58 5.82 36.99
C PRO A 198 -6.55 5.23 35.95
N VAL A 199 -6.43 5.57 34.66
CA VAL A 199 -7.37 5.10 33.63
C VAL A 199 -7.30 3.59 33.44
N HIS A 200 -8.45 2.91 33.33
CA HIS A 200 -8.55 1.47 33.11
C HIS A 200 -7.87 1.06 31.79
N TRP A 201 -7.10 -0.02 31.81
CA TRP A 201 -6.24 -0.48 30.70
C TRP A 201 -6.99 -0.76 29.39
N VAL A 202 -8.30 -1.03 29.44
CA VAL A 202 -9.15 -1.21 28.25
C VAL A 202 -9.20 0.06 27.40
N VAL A 203 -9.23 1.23 28.02
CA VAL A 203 -9.40 2.51 27.33
C VAL A 203 -8.26 2.81 26.34
N PRO A 204 -6.96 2.73 26.72
CA PRO A 204 -5.88 2.91 25.75
C PRO A 204 -5.84 1.80 24.69
N ILE A 205 -6.30 0.58 24.98
CA ILE A 205 -6.41 -0.48 23.95
C ILE A 205 -7.51 -0.13 22.94
N LEU A 206 -8.66 0.38 23.41
CA LEU A 206 -9.75 0.83 22.53
C LEU A 206 -9.34 2.02 21.67
N ALA A 207 -8.50 2.93 22.17
CA ALA A 207 -7.92 4.01 21.39
C ALA A 207 -7.08 3.51 20.19
N GLY A 208 -6.52 2.30 20.30
CA GLY A 208 -5.85 1.61 19.20
C GLY A 208 -6.78 1.29 18.01
N ILE A 209 -8.10 1.18 18.21
CA ILE A 209 -9.07 0.85 17.15
C ILE A 209 -9.13 1.96 16.08
N PRO A 210 -9.48 3.22 16.41
CA PRO A 210 -9.47 4.31 15.42
C PRO A 210 -8.07 4.53 14.84
N PHE A 211 -7.01 4.43 15.66
CA PHE A 211 -5.64 4.55 15.18
C PHE A 211 -5.28 3.50 14.12
N GLY A 212 -5.56 2.23 14.39
CA GLY A 212 -5.30 1.12 13.47
C GLY A 212 -6.17 1.15 12.22
N ALA A 213 -7.43 1.56 12.34
CA ALA A 213 -8.32 1.76 11.21
C ALA A 213 -7.85 2.89 10.29
N GLY A 214 -7.48 4.04 10.86
CA GLY A 214 -6.94 5.18 10.12
C GLY A 214 -5.65 4.82 9.38
N ASN A 215 -4.70 4.19 10.07
CA ASN A 215 -3.46 3.71 9.46
C ASN A 215 -3.73 2.75 8.29
N THR A 216 -4.56 1.73 8.50
CA THR A 216 -4.86 0.71 7.48
C THR A 216 -5.53 1.32 6.26
N ALA A 217 -6.50 2.22 6.46
CA ALA A 217 -7.17 2.92 5.38
C ALA A 217 -6.19 3.81 4.60
N VAL A 218 -5.33 4.57 5.29
CA VAL A 218 -4.27 5.34 4.63
C VAL A 218 -3.40 4.42 3.77
N PHE A 219 -2.90 3.30 4.29
CA PHE A 219 -2.02 2.41 3.51
C PHE A 219 -2.66 1.88 2.23
N ILE A 220 -3.89 1.38 2.34
CA ILE A 220 -4.61 0.77 1.22
C ILE A 220 -4.90 1.82 0.15
N TYR A 221 -5.56 2.91 0.53
CA TYR A 221 -6.04 3.90 -0.43
C TYR A 221 -4.92 4.81 -0.95
N ALA A 222 -3.87 5.04 -0.17
CA ALA A 222 -2.66 5.72 -0.63
C ALA A 222 -1.90 4.92 -1.68
N SER A 223 -1.73 3.62 -1.45
CA SER A 223 -1.06 2.75 -2.42
C SER A 223 -1.88 2.62 -3.70
N ASN A 224 -3.21 2.48 -3.58
CA ASN A 224 -4.11 2.44 -4.72
C ASN A 224 -4.10 3.77 -5.50
N TYR A 225 -4.10 4.92 -4.82
CA TYR A 225 -4.01 6.23 -5.46
C TYR A 225 -2.73 6.38 -6.30
N LEU A 226 -1.57 6.00 -5.76
CA LEU A 226 -0.31 6.00 -6.50
C LEU A 226 -0.36 5.03 -7.70
N ALA A 227 -0.88 3.82 -7.49
CA ALA A 227 -0.97 2.81 -8.54
C ALA A 227 -1.85 3.28 -9.72
N HIS A 228 -3.03 3.85 -9.42
CA HIS A 228 -3.94 4.36 -10.45
C HIS A 228 -3.47 5.67 -11.09
N SER A 229 -2.72 6.50 -10.36
CA SER A 229 -2.18 7.76 -10.90
C SER A 229 -1.03 7.52 -11.87
N TYR A 230 -0.16 6.53 -11.59
CA TYR A 230 1.09 6.31 -12.33
C TYR A 230 1.09 5.13 -13.29
N GLY A 231 0.07 4.28 -13.33
CA GLY A 231 -0.11 3.25 -14.38
C GLY A 231 1.13 2.39 -14.64
N ILE A 232 1.81 2.61 -15.77
CA ILE A 232 3.03 1.87 -16.16
C ILE A 232 4.19 2.12 -15.16
N TYR A 233 4.26 3.32 -14.57
CA TYR A 233 5.27 3.69 -13.57
C TYR A 233 4.79 3.48 -12.13
N ALA A 234 3.62 2.85 -11.92
CA ALA A 234 3.09 2.54 -10.59
C ALA A 234 4.08 1.77 -9.72
N ALA A 235 4.77 0.78 -10.29
CA ALA A 235 5.75 -0.02 -9.55
C ALA A 235 6.91 0.84 -9.02
N SER A 236 7.41 1.79 -9.81
CA SER A 236 8.49 2.70 -9.38
C SER A 236 8.01 3.71 -8.34
N ALA A 237 6.79 4.24 -8.48
CA ALA A 237 6.19 5.13 -7.48
C ALA A 237 5.95 4.40 -6.14
N MET A 238 5.40 3.18 -6.18
CA MET A 238 5.21 2.35 -4.99
C MET A 238 6.53 1.92 -4.33
N ALA A 239 7.57 1.69 -5.12
CA ALA A 239 8.90 1.44 -4.61
C ALA A 239 9.45 2.67 -3.88
N GLY A 240 9.28 3.87 -4.44
CA GLY A 240 9.65 5.14 -3.80
C GLY A 240 8.96 5.33 -2.44
N ASN A 241 7.63 5.20 -2.43
CA ASN A 241 6.83 5.19 -1.20
C ASN A 241 7.34 4.18 -0.17
N SER A 242 7.65 2.95 -0.61
CA SER A 242 8.16 1.90 0.28
C SER A 242 9.54 2.22 0.87
N LEU A 243 10.43 2.82 0.08
CA LEU A 243 11.75 3.25 0.55
C LEU A 243 11.63 4.34 1.61
N PHE A 244 10.85 5.39 1.34
CA PHE A 244 10.69 6.53 2.27
C PHE A 244 10.04 6.08 3.59
N ARG A 245 9.01 5.25 3.46
CA ARG A 245 8.33 4.60 4.58
C ARG A 245 9.28 3.75 5.42
N SER A 246 10.14 2.97 4.78
CA SER A 246 11.10 2.12 5.50
C SER A 246 12.20 2.94 6.17
N LEU A 247 12.64 4.02 5.53
CA LEU A 247 13.63 4.94 6.11
C LEU A 247 13.08 5.60 7.38
N LEU A 248 11.90 6.23 7.31
CA LEU A 248 11.30 6.87 8.48
C LEU A 248 10.86 5.83 9.53
N GLY A 249 10.20 4.74 9.11
CA GLY A 249 9.77 3.68 10.01
C GLY A 249 10.91 2.93 10.71
N GLY A 250 12.11 2.89 10.12
CA GLY A 250 13.29 2.30 10.74
C GLY A 250 14.07 3.29 11.63
N THR A 251 14.12 4.56 11.26
CA THR A 251 14.94 5.57 11.96
C THR A 251 14.23 6.21 13.15
N LEU A 252 12.93 6.53 13.03
CA LEU A 252 12.17 7.20 14.10
C LEU A 252 12.07 6.36 15.39
N PRO A 253 11.80 5.05 15.34
CA PRO A 253 11.78 4.23 16.56
C PRO A 253 13.11 4.18 17.31
N LEU A 254 14.23 4.33 16.59
CA LEU A 254 15.58 4.37 17.17
C LEU A 254 15.75 5.59 18.09
N ALA A 255 15.16 6.74 17.69
CA ALA A 255 15.07 7.93 18.53
C ALA A 255 13.89 7.89 19.51
N GLY A 256 12.91 7.01 19.27
CA GLY A 256 11.67 6.89 20.03
C GLY A 256 11.89 6.65 21.52
N ALA A 257 12.75 5.69 21.89
CA ALA A 257 13.01 5.39 23.30
C ALA A 257 13.55 6.63 24.05
N LYS A 258 14.45 7.40 23.43
CA LYS A 258 14.99 8.64 23.99
C LYS A 258 13.94 9.77 24.07
N MET A 259 13.05 9.83 23.09
CA MET A 259 11.93 10.77 23.10
C MET A 259 10.96 10.47 24.26
N TYR A 260 10.60 9.20 24.45
CA TYR A 260 9.72 8.78 25.54
C TYR A 260 10.36 8.84 26.94
N SER A 261 11.70 8.77 27.04
CA SER A 261 12.39 8.95 28.33
C SER A 261 12.62 10.41 28.69
N SER A 262 12.78 11.30 27.70
CA SER A 262 12.92 12.75 27.92
C SER A 262 11.58 13.47 28.06
N MET A 263 10.55 12.96 27.40
CA MET A 263 9.20 13.51 27.44
C MET A 263 8.25 12.44 27.99
N ASN A 264 7.50 12.77 29.05
CA ASN A 264 6.50 11.86 29.61
C ASN A 264 5.59 11.27 28.51
N PRO A 265 5.10 10.02 28.64
CA PRO A 265 4.30 9.35 27.61
C PRO A 265 3.10 10.16 27.11
N HIS A 266 2.46 10.94 27.98
CA HIS A 266 1.39 11.87 27.61
C HIS A 266 1.85 12.90 26.57
N TRP A 267 2.99 13.55 26.82
CA TRP A 267 3.52 14.58 25.93
C TRP A 267 4.11 13.99 24.66
N ALA A 268 4.78 12.84 24.74
CA ALA A 268 5.25 12.13 23.57
C ALA A 268 4.10 11.75 22.63
N GLY A 269 3.03 11.12 23.14
CA GLY A 269 1.85 10.79 22.34
C GLY A 269 1.11 12.02 21.81
N THR A 270 0.98 13.08 22.62
CA THR A 270 0.34 14.33 22.18
C THR A 270 1.11 15.00 21.05
N PHE A 271 2.45 15.04 21.14
CA PHE A 271 3.30 15.57 20.09
C PHE A 271 3.14 14.79 18.77
N LEU A 272 3.09 13.44 18.83
CA LEU A 272 2.86 12.61 17.66
C LEU A 272 1.45 12.80 17.08
N GLY A 273 0.43 12.94 17.92
CA GLY A 273 -0.93 13.27 17.49
C GLY A 273 -1.02 14.66 16.82
N LEU A 274 -0.35 15.67 17.37
CA LEU A 274 -0.26 16.99 16.76
C LEU A 274 0.50 16.98 15.42
N LEU A 275 1.56 16.17 15.32
CA LEU A 275 2.27 15.96 14.06
C LEU A 275 1.36 15.34 12.99
N GLN A 276 0.51 14.37 13.38
CA GLN A 276 -0.51 13.82 12.47
C GLN A 276 -1.53 14.87 12.06
N ILE A 277 -1.97 15.74 12.98
CA ILE A 277 -2.88 16.84 12.67
C ILE A 277 -2.25 17.82 11.67
N ALA A 278 -0.97 18.15 11.84
CA ALA A 278 -0.25 19.06 10.97
C ALA A 278 -0.15 18.58 9.52
N ILE A 279 -0.18 17.26 9.29
CA ILE A 279 -0.13 16.67 7.94
C ILE A 279 -1.52 16.40 7.32
N ILE A 280 -2.63 16.58 8.05
CA ILE A 280 -4.02 16.46 7.53
C ILE A 280 -4.29 17.34 6.30
N PRO A 281 -3.76 18.58 6.18
CA PRO A 281 -4.01 19.41 5.01
C PRO A 281 -3.53 18.78 3.70
N ILE A 282 -2.53 17.89 3.73
CA ILE A 282 -1.99 17.24 2.53
C ILE A 282 -3.09 16.45 1.79
N PRO A 283 -3.72 15.40 2.36
CA PRO A 283 -4.78 14.67 1.65
C PRO A 283 -5.97 15.55 1.27
N LEU A 284 -6.33 16.57 2.06
CA LEU A 284 -7.42 17.50 1.73
C LEU A 284 -7.12 18.34 0.48
N VAL A 285 -5.89 18.85 0.37
CA VAL A 285 -5.43 19.59 -0.82
C VAL A 285 -5.42 18.68 -2.04
N PHE A 286 -4.96 17.44 -1.91
CA PHE A 286 -4.99 16.46 -2.99
C PHE A 286 -6.42 16.03 -3.38
N TYR A 287 -7.36 15.99 -2.44
CA TYR A 287 -8.76 15.72 -2.77
C TYR A 287 -9.38 16.86 -3.59
N LYS A 288 -9.16 18.12 -3.20
CA LYS A 288 -9.77 19.29 -3.85
C LYS A 288 -9.05 19.72 -5.14
N TYR A 289 -7.72 19.62 -5.16
CA TYR A 289 -6.88 20.11 -6.26
C TYR A 289 -6.15 19.00 -7.01
N GLY A 290 -6.38 17.73 -6.69
CA GLY A 290 -5.71 16.56 -7.29
C GLY A 290 -5.68 16.60 -8.80
N HIS A 291 -6.81 16.90 -9.44
CA HIS A 291 -6.89 17.01 -10.89
C HIS A 291 -5.99 18.13 -11.48
N ARG A 292 -5.85 19.29 -10.81
CA ARG A 292 -4.95 20.37 -11.24
C ARG A 292 -3.49 20.01 -11.05
N ILE A 293 -3.16 19.37 -9.93
CA ILE A 293 -1.80 18.92 -9.60
C ILE A 293 -1.38 17.82 -10.59
N ARG A 294 -2.27 16.87 -10.87
CA ARG A 294 -2.09 15.79 -11.81
C ARG A 294 -1.91 16.27 -13.26
N ARG A 295 -2.64 17.30 -13.67
CA ARG A 295 -2.44 17.94 -14.98
C ARG A 295 -1.08 18.63 -15.12
N LYS A 296 -0.43 19.04 -14.02
CA LYS A 296 0.90 19.68 -14.04
C LYS A 296 2.06 18.69 -13.94
N SER A 297 1.82 17.44 -13.58
CA SER A 297 2.84 16.39 -13.50
C SER A 297 3.42 16.08 -14.88
N VAL A 298 4.74 16.20 -15.02
CA VAL A 298 5.46 16.00 -16.30
C VAL A 298 5.36 14.55 -16.74
N LEU A 299 5.52 13.60 -15.82
CA LEU A 299 5.48 12.18 -16.13
C LEU A 299 4.05 11.69 -16.46
N ILE A 300 3.02 12.25 -15.81
CA ILE A 300 1.63 11.94 -16.13
C ILE A 300 1.25 12.52 -17.51
N GLN A 301 1.74 13.71 -17.86
CA GLN A 301 1.58 14.25 -19.21
C GLN A 301 2.30 13.39 -20.26
N GLN A 302 3.52 12.92 -19.99
CA GLN A 302 4.26 12.03 -20.88
C GLN A 302 3.52 10.71 -21.10
N MET A 303 3.02 10.08 -20.04
CA MET A 303 2.22 8.87 -20.14
C MET A 303 0.94 9.07 -20.96
N ARG A 304 0.26 10.22 -20.78
CA ARG A 304 -0.95 10.53 -21.55
C ARG A 304 -0.63 10.67 -23.02
N LYS A 305 0.44 11.39 -23.37
CA LYS A 305 0.93 11.54 -24.74
C LYS A 305 1.35 10.20 -25.36
N ASP A 306 2.03 9.34 -24.60
CA ASP A 306 2.43 8.02 -25.09
C ASP A 306 1.22 7.12 -25.32
N ARG A 307 0.24 7.16 -24.43
CA ARG A 307 -1.04 6.44 -24.60
C ARG A 307 -1.80 6.93 -25.84
N GLU A 308 -1.93 8.24 -26.03
CA GLU A 308 -2.55 8.83 -27.21
C GLU A 308 -1.79 8.47 -28.51
N ARG A 309 -0.45 8.46 -28.48
CA ARG A 309 0.38 7.99 -29.61
C ARG A 309 0.13 6.53 -29.94
N LEU A 310 -0.09 5.69 -28.94
CA LEU A 310 -0.38 4.26 -29.13
C LEU A 310 -1.80 4.03 -29.64
N GLU A 311 -2.79 4.76 -29.11
CA GLU A 311 -4.17 4.69 -29.58
C GLU A 311 -4.30 5.20 -31.03
N ARG A 312 -3.46 6.16 -31.45
CA ARG A 312 -3.34 6.58 -32.86
C ARG A 312 -2.62 5.55 -33.75
N ARG A 313 -1.71 4.76 -33.18
CA ARG A 313 -0.93 3.72 -33.90
C ARG A 313 -1.65 2.38 -33.98
N SER A 314 -2.56 2.09 -33.04
CA SER A 314 -3.51 0.99 -33.18
C SER A 314 -4.56 1.42 -34.21
N PRO A 315 -4.61 0.83 -35.42
CA PRO A 315 -5.83 0.95 -36.22
C PRO A 315 -6.98 0.45 -35.33
N LYS A 316 -8.06 1.24 -35.21
CA LYS A 316 -9.29 0.77 -34.58
C LYS A 316 -9.58 -0.61 -35.16
N ALA A 317 -9.48 -1.66 -34.35
CA ALA A 317 -9.82 -2.99 -34.82
C ALA A 317 -11.27 -2.90 -35.33
N PRO A 318 -11.55 -3.27 -36.59
CA PRO A 318 -12.92 -3.26 -37.08
C PRO A 318 -13.78 -4.15 -36.17
N PRO A 319 -15.09 -3.87 -36.04
CA PRO A 319 -16.02 -4.51 -35.08
C PRO A 319 -16.28 -6.01 -35.34
N ILE A 320 -15.35 -6.71 -35.99
CA ILE A 320 -15.42 -8.13 -36.35
C ILE A 320 -15.05 -9.00 -35.13
N PHE A 321 -14.14 -8.55 -34.26
CA PHE A 321 -13.74 -9.33 -33.09
C PHE A 321 -14.85 -9.47 -32.03
N GLU A 322 -15.70 -8.45 -31.86
CA GLU A 322 -16.83 -8.48 -30.92
C GLU A 322 -17.94 -9.45 -31.37
N LYS A 323 -18.12 -9.61 -32.69
CA LYS A 323 -19.06 -10.57 -33.28
C LYS A 323 -18.54 -12.01 -33.29
N GLN A 324 -17.21 -12.21 -33.28
CA GLN A 324 -16.61 -13.55 -33.19
C GLN A 324 -16.61 -14.05 -31.74
N THR A 325 -16.28 -13.23 -30.75
CA THR A 325 -16.39 -13.64 -29.33
C THR A 325 -17.84 -13.88 -28.89
N SER A 326 -18.82 -13.14 -29.43
CA SER A 326 -20.24 -13.41 -29.14
C SER A 326 -20.73 -14.73 -29.76
N LYS A 327 -20.33 -15.02 -31.01
CA LYS A 327 -20.67 -16.29 -31.69
C LYS A 327 -19.98 -17.50 -31.07
N ASP A 328 -18.75 -17.36 -30.62
CA ASP A 328 -18.02 -18.44 -29.94
C ASP A 328 -18.60 -18.70 -28.53
N GLN A 329 -19.04 -17.66 -27.82
CA GLN A 329 -19.77 -17.83 -26.55
C GLN A 329 -21.16 -18.45 -26.75
N GLU A 330 -21.92 -18.06 -27.78
CA GLU A 330 -23.21 -18.69 -28.12
C GLU A 330 -23.05 -20.16 -28.53
N ASN A 331 -21.99 -20.50 -29.27
CA ASN A 331 -21.69 -21.89 -29.63
C ASN A 331 -21.27 -22.74 -28.43
N MET A 332 -20.48 -22.21 -27.48
CA MET A 332 -20.14 -22.95 -26.26
C MET A 332 -21.34 -23.20 -25.35
N VAL A 333 -22.29 -22.26 -25.28
CA VAL A 333 -23.53 -22.43 -24.49
C VAL A 333 -24.48 -23.46 -25.14
N ARG A 334 -24.57 -23.49 -26.48
CA ARG A 334 -25.35 -24.52 -27.21
C ARG A 334 -24.77 -25.93 -27.06
N VAL A 335 -23.44 -26.09 -27.07
CA VAL A 335 -22.80 -27.40 -26.87
C VAL A 335 -22.99 -27.91 -25.44
N ALA A 336 -22.98 -27.00 -24.45
CA ALA A 336 -23.25 -27.37 -23.05
C ALA A 336 -24.73 -27.75 -22.79
N SER A 337 -25.67 -27.18 -23.54
CA SER A 337 -27.12 -27.48 -23.40
C SER A 337 -27.54 -28.81 -24.06
N ASN A 338 -26.73 -29.38 -24.95
CA ASN A 338 -27.00 -30.67 -25.60
C ASN A 338 -26.37 -31.87 -24.86
N LEU A 339 -25.70 -31.61 -23.73
CA LEU A 339 -25.03 -32.60 -22.88
C LEU A 339 -25.72 -32.80 -21.51
N VAL A 340 -26.92 -32.25 -21.35
CA VAL A 340 -27.87 -32.53 -20.25
C VAL A 340 -29.16 -32.99 -20.91
#